data_AF-A0AAN9M2Q9-F1
#
_entry.id   AF-A0AAN9M2Q9-F1
#
_cell.length_a   1.000
_cell.length_b   1.000
_cell.length_c   1.000
_cell.angle_alpha   90.00
_cell.angle_beta   90.00
_cell.angle_gamma   90.00
#
_symmetry.space_group_name_H-M   'P 1'
#
loop_
_entity.id
_entity.type
_entity.pdbx_description
1 polymer ?
#
loop_
_entity_poly.entity_id
_entity_poly.type
_entity_poly.pdbx_seq_one_letter_code
_entity_poly.pdbx_strand_id
1 'polypeptide(L)'
;MDPHPGTFPVLSYVMSRLPSFGPRTPTATATASSASTSQSHHVDIEQPSTSDPSSSSIVGQMPNLANPAMLASMTRAISDVAQARSVFKVIGPRPTHEEVDEAKAKLADLEAHLSRQLEEIVGMPRPPEIDEARWVAHLAEKEKATKESAEKEKRILKSLIQLDNMHDAYGKLLKDAEKRLVKIYENDGANDDNNENDEVEDDKEVNQVKEQVEGILQEAYGKGVERIALSGKRLKYLPEAFGHIPALVVLDVSTNQLSVIPDSICGLENLEELNISSNALESLPDSIGLLQKLKVLNVSGNKLCALPDSISKCSSLVELDASFNSLSYLPTNIGYELRNLQKLLIQLNKIRSFPSSICEMKSLRYLDAHFNELRGLPVAIGKLTSLQVLNLSSNFSDLRELPETFGDLINLRELDLSNNQIHALPDSFGRLHNLTKLNLDQNPLEVPPVDLVNQGVQAVKSFMSQRWIDILAEEERKTTQEMQEQGENGWLTRSTSWLKNVSENVTDMIMSPKTPKEAYLNQQL
;
A
#
# COMPACT_ATOMS: atom_id res chain seq x y z
N MET A 1 -2.95 -0.24 -16.26
CA MET A 1 -3.87 0.77 -15.71
C MET A 1 -4.83 1.18 -16.82
N ASP A 2 -5.87 0.38 -17.04
CA ASP A 2 -7.00 0.82 -17.87
C ASP A 2 -7.97 1.64 -16.99
N PRO A 3 -8.71 2.62 -17.54
CA PRO A 3 -9.69 3.38 -16.79
C PRO A 3 -10.76 2.43 -16.22
N HIS A 4 -10.67 2.18 -14.92
CA HIS A 4 -11.60 1.29 -14.24
C HIS A 4 -12.96 1.99 -14.11
N PRO A 5 -14.08 1.36 -14.49
CA PRO A 5 -15.41 1.95 -14.37
C PRO A 5 -15.76 2.44 -12.96
N GLY A 6 -15.14 1.89 -11.91
CA GLY A 6 -15.31 2.37 -10.53
C GLY A 6 -14.57 3.67 -10.18
N THR A 7 -13.55 4.06 -10.95
CA THR A 7 -12.70 5.23 -10.65
C THR A 7 -12.87 6.35 -11.68
N PHE A 8 -13.12 6.01 -12.95
CA PHE A 8 -13.32 6.94 -14.06
C PHE A 8 -14.52 6.50 -14.92
N PRO A 9 -15.76 6.60 -14.40
CA PRO A 9 -16.93 6.01 -15.03
C PRO A 9 -17.25 6.62 -16.41
N VAL A 10 -17.15 7.94 -16.58
CA VAL A 10 -17.48 8.60 -17.85
C VAL A 10 -16.41 8.28 -18.89
N LEU A 11 -15.14 8.44 -18.53
CA LEU A 11 -14.01 8.13 -19.41
C LEU A 11 -13.96 6.65 -19.80
N SER A 12 -14.25 5.73 -18.87
CA SER A 12 -14.30 4.28 -19.16
C SER A 12 -15.43 3.95 -20.13
N TYR A 13 -16.61 4.54 -19.94
CA TYR A 13 -17.74 4.35 -20.85
C TYR A 13 -17.44 4.88 -22.27
N VAL A 14 -16.92 6.11 -22.40
CA VAL A 14 -16.62 6.68 -23.72
C VAL A 14 -15.49 5.90 -24.42
N MET A 15 -14.46 5.49 -23.67
CA MET A 15 -13.37 4.65 -24.19
C MET A 15 -13.85 3.27 -24.70
N SER A 16 -14.87 2.68 -24.06
CA SER A 16 -15.45 1.40 -24.51
C SER A 16 -16.22 1.50 -25.83
N ARG A 17 -16.67 2.72 -26.19
CA ARG A 17 -17.45 3.00 -27.40
C ARG A 17 -16.60 3.50 -28.58
N LEU A 18 -15.33 3.78 -28.36
CA LEU A 18 -14.41 4.17 -29.43
C LEU A 18 -14.04 2.97 -30.32
N PRO A 19 -14.01 3.14 -31.65
CA PRO A 19 -13.32 2.19 -32.51
C PRO A 19 -11.84 2.15 -32.14
N SER A 20 -11.27 0.95 -32.01
CA SER A 20 -9.81 0.78 -31.85
C SER A 20 -9.11 1.39 -33.07
N PHE A 21 -8.41 2.51 -32.88
CA PHE A 21 -7.58 3.09 -33.92
C PHE A 21 -6.29 2.28 -34.05
N GLY A 22 -6.31 1.27 -34.93
CA GLY A 22 -5.08 0.64 -35.43
C GLY A 22 -4.27 1.64 -36.27
N PRO A 23 -2.93 1.52 -36.32
CA PRO A 23 -2.07 2.47 -37.03
C PRO A 23 -2.33 2.42 -38.53
N ARG A 24 -2.66 3.58 -39.12
CA ARG A 24 -2.75 3.78 -40.57
C ARG A 24 -1.34 3.74 -41.17
N THR A 25 -1.02 2.71 -41.94
CA THR A 25 0.12 2.72 -42.88
C THR A 25 -0.21 3.60 -44.09
N PRO A 26 0.71 4.44 -44.58
CA PRO A 26 0.48 5.27 -45.75
C PRO A 26 0.46 4.42 -47.03
N THR A 27 -0.54 4.67 -47.86
CA THR A 27 -0.72 4.11 -49.20
C THR A 27 0.50 4.39 -50.09
N ALA A 28 1.24 3.34 -50.45
CA ALA A 28 2.12 3.33 -51.61
C ALA A 28 1.45 2.51 -52.73
N THR A 29 1.51 3.09 -53.92
CA THR A 29 0.98 2.64 -55.20
C THR A 29 1.32 1.19 -55.57
N ALA A 30 0.36 0.52 -56.19
CA ALA A 30 0.47 -0.82 -56.75
C ALA A 30 1.48 -0.92 -57.90
N THR A 31 2.28 -1.98 -57.92
CA THR A 31 2.57 -2.81 -59.11
C THR A 31 3.21 -4.16 -58.73
N ALA A 32 2.66 -5.22 -59.33
CA ALA A 32 3.30 -6.45 -59.81
C ALA A 32 3.80 -7.56 -58.85
N SER A 33 3.01 -8.64 -58.85
CA SER A 33 3.38 -10.04 -59.20
C SER A 33 4.14 -10.97 -58.23
N SER A 34 3.51 -12.16 -58.10
CA SER A 34 4.05 -13.53 -58.03
C SER A 34 4.21 -14.22 -56.65
N ALA A 35 3.41 -15.30 -56.49
CA ALA A 35 3.72 -16.68 -56.02
C ALA A 35 4.84 -16.86 -54.96
N SER A 36 4.76 -17.69 -53.92
CA SER A 36 4.02 -18.94 -53.66
C SER A 36 4.36 -19.45 -52.25
N THR A 37 3.37 -20.03 -51.55
CA THR A 37 3.39 -21.24 -50.67
C THR A 37 4.54 -21.35 -49.63
N SER A 38 4.30 -21.47 -48.31
CA SER A 38 3.78 -22.69 -47.65
C SER A 38 3.49 -22.50 -46.14
N GLN A 39 2.36 -23.08 -45.70
CA GLN A 39 1.99 -23.72 -44.41
C GLN A 39 3.05 -23.78 -43.28
N SER A 40 2.76 -23.72 -41.97
CA SER A 40 1.54 -23.78 -41.15
C SER A 40 1.93 -23.59 -39.67
N HIS A 41 1.09 -22.95 -38.84
CA HIS A 41 0.62 -23.48 -37.55
C HIS A 41 -0.49 -22.58 -36.98
N HIS A 42 -1.64 -23.20 -36.75
CA HIS A 42 -2.88 -22.69 -36.18
C HIS A 42 -2.69 -22.18 -34.75
N VAL A 43 -3.18 -20.98 -34.44
CA VAL A 43 -3.72 -20.64 -33.11
C VAL A 43 -5.01 -19.88 -33.37
N ASP A 44 -6.13 -20.53 -33.03
CA ASP A 44 -7.46 -19.93 -33.01
C ASP A 44 -7.46 -18.74 -32.05
N ILE A 45 -7.68 -17.54 -32.59
CA ILE A 45 -8.00 -16.36 -31.79
C ILE A 45 -9.52 -16.34 -31.68
N GLU A 46 -10.02 -16.82 -30.54
CA GLU A 46 -11.36 -16.50 -30.06
C GLU A 46 -11.58 -14.99 -30.16
N GLN A 47 -12.62 -14.60 -30.90
CA GLN A 47 -13.23 -13.28 -30.75
C GLN A 47 -13.66 -13.13 -29.28
N PRO A 48 -13.34 -12.02 -28.59
CA PRO A 48 -13.98 -11.76 -27.31
C PRO A 48 -15.45 -11.47 -27.59
N SER A 49 -16.28 -12.28 -26.93
CA SER A 49 -17.72 -12.19 -26.84
C SER A 49 -18.17 -10.80 -26.41
N THR A 50 -19.13 -10.27 -27.16
CA THR A 50 -19.94 -9.11 -26.80
C THR A 50 -20.89 -9.47 -25.66
N SER A 51 -20.50 -9.22 -24.42
CA SER A 51 -21.44 -9.10 -23.30
C SER A 51 -20.72 -8.65 -22.02
N ASP A 52 -20.94 -7.42 -21.58
CA ASP A 52 -20.80 -7.08 -20.15
C ASP A 52 -21.88 -6.03 -19.74
N PRO A 53 -22.63 -6.24 -18.64
CA PRO A 53 -23.86 -5.51 -18.31
C PRO A 53 -23.64 -4.19 -17.51
N SER A 54 -22.42 -3.67 -17.46
CA SER A 54 -22.12 -2.39 -16.77
C SER A 54 -22.51 -1.16 -17.60
N SER A 55 -22.57 -1.29 -18.93
CA SER A 55 -22.88 -0.17 -19.83
C SER A 55 -24.33 0.31 -19.74
N SER A 56 -25.26 -0.53 -19.30
CA SER A 56 -26.67 -0.17 -19.10
C SER A 56 -26.93 0.68 -17.84
N SER A 57 -26.06 0.62 -16.83
CA SER A 57 -26.26 1.35 -15.57
C SER A 57 -25.90 2.84 -15.69
N ILE A 58 -24.82 3.17 -16.42
CA ILE A 58 -24.36 4.56 -16.60
C ILE A 58 -25.32 5.35 -17.50
N VAL A 59 -25.84 4.73 -18.57
CA VAL A 59 -26.79 5.37 -19.50
C VAL A 59 -28.14 5.62 -18.83
N GLY A 60 -28.54 4.78 -17.87
CA GLY A 60 -29.75 5.00 -17.05
C GLY A 60 -29.60 6.16 -16.05
N GLN A 61 -28.37 6.49 -15.63
CA GLN A 61 -28.06 7.61 -14.73
C GLN A 61 -27.77 8.92 -15.48
N MET A 62 -27.33 8.84 -16.75
CA MET A 62 -26.96 9.97 -17.58
C MET A 62 -27.62 9.86 -18.97
N PRO A 63 -28.86 10.38 -19.14
CA PRO A 63 -29.64 10.19 -20.37
C PRO A 63 -29.00 10.86 -21.60
N ASN A 64 -28.22 11.93 -21.40
CA ASN A 64 -27.60 12.69 -22.49
C ASN A 64 -26.33 12.01 -23.06
N LEU A 65 -25.82 10.96 -22.41
CA LEU A 65 -24.64 10.21 -22.87
C LEU A 65 -24.92 9.31 -24.09
N ALA A 66 -26.19 9.14 -24.47
CA ALA A 66 -26.61 8.37 -25.64
C ALA A 66 -26.60 9.19 -26.96
N ASN A 67 -26.41 10.51 -26.90
CA ASN A 67 -26.45 11.37 -28.08
C ASN A 67 -25.16 11.20 -28.95
N PRO A 68 -25.28 10.86 -30.25
CA PRO A 68 -24.13 10.67 -31.15
C PRO A 68 -23.25 11.92 -31.31
N ALA A 69 -23.83 13.12 -31.27
CA ALA A 69 -23.08 14.38 -31.41
C ALA A 69 -22.19 14.66 -30.18
N MET A 70 -22.72 14.33 -29.00
CA MET A 70 -22.04 14.46 -27.73
C MET A 70 -20.91 13.42 -27.60
N LEU A 71 -21.14 12.16 -28.01
CA LEU A 71 -20.09 11.15 -28.10
C LEU A 71 -18.96 11.56 -29.06
N ALA A 72 -19.27 12.21 -30.18
CA ALA A 72 -18.24 12.72 -31.10
C ALA A 72 -17.41 13.88 -30.49
N SER A 73 -18.05 14.77 -29.73
CA SER A 73 -17.38 15.85 -28.99
C SER A 73 -16.48 15.29 -27.89
N MET A 74 -16.99 14.34 -27.09
CA MET A 74 -16.23 13.62 -26.06
C MET A 74 -15.07 12.80 -26.65
N THR A 75 -15.29 12.15 -27.79
CA THR A 75 -14.26 11.38 -28.53
C THR A 75 -13.06 12.25 -28.90
N ARG A 76 -13.30 13.50 -29.30
CA ARG A 76 -12.22 14.45 -29.62
C ARG A 76 -11.44 14.86 -28.38
N ALA A 77 -12.10 14.96 -27.22
CA ALA A 77 -11.47 15.33 -25.95
C ALA A 77 -10.61 14.20 -25.33
N ILE A 78 -10.82 12.93 -25.73
CA ILE A 78 -10.11 11.77 -25.17
C ILE A 78 -9.02 11.18 -26.08
N SER A 79 -8.76 11.79 -27.24
CA SER A 79 -7.68 11.37 -28.15
C SER A 79 -6.32 11.31 -27.45
N ASP A 80 -6.03 12.29 -26.59
CA ASP A 80 -4.76 12.39 -25.87
C ASP A 80 -4.59 11.25 -24.84
N VAL A 81 -5.71 10.85 -24.20
CA VAL A 81 -5.73 9.74 -23.24
C VAL A 81 -5.49 8.40 -23.94
N ALA A 82 -6.08 8.21 -25.12
CA ALA A 82 -5.91 7.00 -25.93
C ALA A 82 -4.48 6.85 -26.47
N GLN A 83 -3.86 7.97 -26.88
CA GLN A 83 -2.45 7.98 -27.28
C GLN A 83 -1.54 7.64 -26.11
N ALA A 84 -1.74 8.29 -24.95
CA ALA A 84 -0.97 7.99 -23.76
C ALA A 84 -1.18 6.53 -23.29
N ARG A 85 -2.39 5.98 -23.41
CA ARG A 85 -2.69 4.55 -23.15
C ARG A 85 -1.81 3.61 -23.98
N SER A 86 -1.69 3.88 -25.29
CA SER A 86 -0.84 3.08 -26.18
C SER A 86 0.61 3.10 -25.75
N VAL A 87 1.09 4.23 -25.25
CA VAL A 87 2.46 4.38 -24.74
C VAL A 87 2.63 3.56 -23.44
N PHE A 88 1.74 3.68 -22.46
CA PHE A 88 1.88 2.94 -21.19
C PHE A 88 1.76 1.42 -21.32
N LYS A 89 1.04 0.91 -22.33
CA LYS A 89 0.97 -0.54 -22.59
C LYS A 89 2.35 -1.12 -22.96
N VAL A 90 3.25 -0.30 -23.49
CA VAL A 90 4.60 -0.71 -23.90
C VAL A 90 5.61 -0.68 -22.74
N ILE A 91 5.36 0.13 -21.71
CA ILE A 91 6.37 0.48 -20.70
C ILE A 91 6.33 -0.46 -19.45
N GLY A 92 5.31 -1.31 -19.34
CA GLY A 92 5.24 -2.37 -18.32
C GLY A 92 4.48 -1.99 -17.04
N PRO A 93 4.55 -2.81 -15.97
CA PRO A 93 3.88 -2.55 -14.70
C PRO A 93 4.51 -1.37 -13.95
N ARG A 94 3.69 -0.65 -13.18
CA ARG A 94 4.18 0.43 -12.32
C ARG A 94 5.06 -0.16 -11.20
N PRO A 95 6.28 0.39 -10.98
CA PRO A 95 7.12 0.04 -9.84
C PRO A 95 6.41 0.25 -8.51
N THR A 96 6.80 -0.50 -7.49
CA THR A 96 6.33 -0.29 -6.12
C THR A 96 6.97 0.98 -5.52
N HIS A 97 6.30 1.60 -4.56
CA HIS A 97 6.83 2.80 -3.90
C HIS A 97 8.16 2.54 -3.18
N GLU A 98 8.32 1.34 -2.60
CA GLU A 98 9.56 0.91 -1.95
C GLU A 98 10.73 0.81 -2.94
N GLU A 99 10.52 0.20 -4.11
CA GLU A 99 11.54 0.15 -5.17
C GLU A 99 11.95 1.56 -5.64
N VAL A 100 11.00 2.49 -5.73
CA VAL A 100 11.25 3.87 -6.15
C VAL A 100 12.06 4.61 -5.08
N ASP A 101 11.72 4.47 -3.80
CA ASP A 101 12.45 5.09 -2.70
C ASP A 101 13.84 4.48 -2.52
N GLU A 102 13.96 3.16 -2.64
CA GLU A 102 15.25 2.47 -2.64
C GLU A 102 16.12 2.95 -3.81
N ALA A 103 15.53 3.14 -5.00
CA ALA A 103 16.25 3.68 -6.14
C ALA A 103 16.71 5.14 -5.91
N LYS A 104 15.89 5.98 -5.28
CA LYS A 104 16.29 7.34 -4.89
C LYS A 104 17.42 7.32 -3.87
N ALA A 105 17.35 6.44 -2.86
CA ALA A 105 18.39 6.29 -1.85
C ALA A 105 19.71 5.79 -2.46
N LYS A 106 19.67 4.74 -3.28
CA LYS A 106 20.84 4.24 -4.02
C LYS A 106 21.44 5.30 -4.94
N LEU A 107 20.61 6.12 -5.59
CA LEU A 107 21.09 7.22 -6.41
C LEU A 107 21.90 8.24 -5.59
N ALA A 108 21.39 8.60 -4.40
CA ALA A 108 22.07 9.51 -3.48
C ALA A 108 23.38 8.91 -2.95
N ASP A 109 23.38 7.61 -2.60
CA ASP A 109 24.58 6.89 -2.15
C ASP A 109 25.65 6.80 -3.25
N LEU A 110 25.25 6.52 -4.49
CA LEU A 110 26.15 6.53 -5.65
C LEU A 110 26.72 7.91 -5.92
N GLU A 111 25.94 8.97 -5.72
CA GLU A 111 26.42 10.36 -5.81
C GLU A 111 27.46 10.67 -4.74
N ALA A 112 27.20 10.27 -3.50
CA ALA A 112 28.15 10.44 -2.39
C ALA A 112 29.43 9.60 -2.60
N HIS A 113 29.30 8.36 -3.07
CA HIS A 113 30.44 7.48 -3.34
C HIS A 113 31.29 8.00 -4.50
N LEU A 114 30.66 8.45 -5.59
CA LEU A 114 31.36 9.04 -6.74
C LEU A 114 32.16 10.27 -6.32
N SER A 115 31.59 11.17 -5.51
CA SER A 115 32.32 12.34 -5.00
C SER A 115 33.58 11.95 -4.21
N ARG A 116 33.49 10.97 -3.30
CA ARG A 116 34.66 10.48 -2.54
C ARG A 116 35.72 9.86 -3.43
N GLN A 117 35.32 9.03 -4.39
CA GLN A 117 36.28 8.40 -5.32
C GLN A 117 37.00 9.44 -6.18
N LEU A 118 36.30 10.50 -6.62
CA LEU A 118 36.91 11.58 -7.37
C LEU A 118 37.92 12.37 -6.51
N GLU A 119 37.61 12.65 -5.25
CA GLU A 119 38.54 13.29 -4.32
C GLU A 119 39.79 12.43 -4.07
N GLU A 120 39.63 11.12 -3.89
CA GLU A 120 40.75 10.18 -3.74
C GLU A 120 41.65 10.16 -4.98
N ILE A 121 41.06 10.15 -6.18
CA ILE A 121 41.81 10.18 -7.45
C ILE A 121 42.62 11.48 -7.56
N VAL A 122 42.03 12.63 -7.22
CA VAL A 122 42.71 13.92 -7.24
C VAL A 122 43.83 14.01 -6.18
N GLY A 123 43.66 13.35 -5.04
CA GLY A 123 44.64 13.30 -3.94
C GLY A 123 45.79 12.29 -4.10
N MET A 124 45.83 11.49 -5.17
CA MET A 124 46.85 10.44 -5.34
C MET A 124 48.25 11.04 -5.52
N PRO A 125 49.26 10.63 -4.74
CA PRO A 125 50.62 11.11 -4.90
C PRO A 125 51.24 10.56 -6.19
N ARG A 126 51.99 11.40 -6.90
CA ARG A 126 52.70 11.01 -8.14
C ARG A 126 53.84 10.03 -7.82
N PRO A 127 53.90 8.85 -8.45
CA PRO A 127 55.04 7.95 -8.34
C PRO A 127 56.33 8.56 -8.93
N PRO A 128 57.50 8.32 -8.33
CA PRO A 128 58.77 8.94 -8.76
C PRO A 128 59.23 8.48 -10.17
N GLU A 129 58.74 7.34 -10.64
CA GLU A 129 59.13 6.70 -11.91
C GLU A 129 58.34 7.21 -13.13
N ILE A 130 57.27 7.97 -12.92
CA ILE A 130 56.33 8.40 -13.97
C ILE A 130 56.46 9.91 -14.20
N ASP A 131 56.61 10.28 -15.47
CA ASP A 131 56.62 11.68 -15.93
C ASP A 131 55.28 12.38 -15.63
N GLU A 132 55.32 13.67 -15.34
CA GLU A 132 54.17 14.48 -14.92
C GLU A 132 53.04 14.45 -15.95
N ALA A 133 53.37 14.58 -17.23
CA ALA A 133 52.38 14.52 -18.32
C ALA A 133 51.66 13.16 -18.39
N ARG A 134 52.38 12.06 -18.17
CA ARG A 134 51.80 10.70 -18.16
C ARG A 134 50.96 10.45 -16.93
N TRP A 135 51.37 11.00 -15.79
CA TRP A 135 50.62 10.92 -14.53
C TRP A 135 49.28 11.65 -14.62
N VAL A 136 49.26 12.88 -15.17
CA VAL A 136 48.04 13.65 -15.39
C VAL A 136 47.09 12.93 -16.34
N ALA A 137 47.60 12.36 -17.44
CA ALA A 137 46.79 11.57 -18.38
C ALA A 137 46.17 10.33 -17.72
N HIS A 138 46.94 9.61 -16.90
CA HIS A 138 46.47 8.45 -16.15
C HIS A 138 45.39 8.81 -15.12
N LEU A 139 45.55 9.92 -14.40
CA LEU A 139 44.52 10.43 -13.48
C LEU A 139 43.24 10.81 -14.23
N ALA A 140 43.34 11.50 -15.36
CA ALA A 140 42.20 11.88 -16.18
C ALA A 140 41.45 10.67 -16.75
N GLU A 141 42.17 9.62 -17.16
CA GLU A 141 41.57 8.37 -17.63
C GLU A 141 40.85 7.63 -16.49
N LYS A 142 41.45 7.56 -15.31
CA LYS A 142 40.85 6.95 -14.12
C LYS A 142 39.61 7.74 -13.64
N GLU A 143 39.67 9.06 -13.67
CA GLU A 143 38.55 9.95 -13.36
C GLU A 143 37.38 9.71 -14.34
N LYS A 144 37.69 9.65 -15.64
CA LYS A 144 36.72 9.39 -16.70
C LYS A 144 36.06 8.02 -16.55
N ALA A 145 36.84 6.96 -16.33
CA ALA A 145 36.34 5.61 -16.15
C ALA A 145 35.41 5.49 -14.93
N THR A 146 35.76 6.17 -13.83
CA THR A 146 34.95 6.20 -12.60
C THR A 146 33.60 6.89 -12.83
N LYS A 147 33.62 8.04 -13.52
CA LYS A 147 32.38 8.75 -13.92
C LYS A 147 31.51 7.91 -14.84
N GLU A 148 32.09 7.29 -15.87
CA GLU A 148 31.35 6.46 -16.83
C GLU A 148 30.71 5.22 -16.17
N SER A 149 31.38 4.59 -15.20
CA SER A 149 30.82 3.46 -14.45
C SER A 149 29.63 3.91 -13.60
N ALA A 150 29.77 5.01 -12.84
CA ALA A 150 28.69 5.54 -12.02
C ALA A 150 27.51 6.04 -12.87
N GLU A 151 27.75 6.62 -14.05
CA GLU A 151 26.70 7.06 -14.97
C GLU A 151 25.86 5.90 -15.52
N LYS A 152 26.47 4.74 -15.79
CA LYS A 152 25.74 3.54 -16.23
C LYS A 152 24.76 3.06 -15.16
N GLU A 153 25.19 3.01 -13.91
CA GLU A 153 24.34 2.58 -12.79
C GLU A 153 23.24 3.61 -12.49
N LYS A 154 23.59 4.91 -12.47
CA LYS A 154 22.60 6.00 -12.35
C LYS A 154 21.56 5.96 -13.47
N ARG A 155 21.92 5.60 -14.70
CA ARG A 155 20.97 5.51 -15.83
C ARG A 155 19.87 4.49 -15.55
N ILE A 156 20.21 3.35 -14.94
CA ILE A 156 19.23 2.32 -14.60
C ILE A 156 18.27 2.85 -13.52
N LEU A 157 18.79 3.36 -12.40
CA LEU A 157 17.96 3.90 -11.32
C LEU A 157 17.06 5.07 -11.76
N LYS A 158 17.61 5.98 -12.59
CA LYS A 158 16.84 7.09 -13.17
C LYS A 158 15.72 6.61 -14.08
N SER A 159 15.92 5.53 -14.84
CA SER A 159 14.85 4.96 -15.67
C SER A 159 13.69 4.41 -14.84
N LEU A 160 13.96 3.82 -13.67
CA LEU A 160 12.93 3.34 -12.74
C LEU A 160 12.12 4.49 -12.14
N ILE A 161 12.79 5.56 -11.68
CA ILE A 161 12.11 6.75 -11.14
C ILE A 161 11.31 7.46 -12.23
N GLN A 162 11.85 7.56 -13.45
CA GLN A 162 11.15 8.14 -14.59
C GLN A 162 9.89 7.35 -14.96
N LEU A 163 9.94 6.02 -14.84
CA LEU A 163 8.79 5.15 -15.05
C LEU A 163 7.64 5.48 -14.07
N ASP A 164 7.93 5.60 -12.77
CA ASP A 164 6.92 5.96 -11.78
C ASP A 164 6.34 7.36 -12.03
N ASN A 165 7.19 8.35 -12.32
CA ASN A 165 6.76 9.71 -12.67
C ASN A 165 5.84 9.73 -13.90
N MET A 166 6.13 8.91 -14.91
CA MET A 166 5.28 8.79 -16.10
C MET A 166 3.91 8.20 -15.72
N HIS A 167 3.87 7.17 -14.86
CA HIS A 167 2.62 6.60 -14.38
C HIS A 167 1.79 7.60 -13.55
N ASP A 168 2.43 8.42 -12.71
CA ASP A 168 1.75 9.48 -11.95
C ASP A 168 1.18 10.56 -12.89
N ALA A 169 1.96 11.01 -13.88
CA ALA A 169 1.51 11.97 -14.88
C ALA A 169 0.31 11.45 -15.69
N TYR A 170 0.30 10.15 -16.04
CA TYR A 170 -0.84 9.53 -16.69
C TYR A 170 -2.08 9.50 -15.79
N GLY A 171 -1.91 9.19 -14.51
CA GLY A 171 -2.99 9.23 -13.52
C GLY A 171 -3.63 10.62 -13.41
N LYS A 172 -2.82 11.68 -13.41
CA LYS A 172 -3.29 13.07 -13.46
C LYS A 172 -4.04 13.36 -14.77
N LEU A 173 -3.50 12.93 -15.90
CA LEU A 173 -4.13 13.10 -17.21
C LEU A 173 -5.50 12.40 -17.31
N LEU A 174 -5.66 11.22 -16.69
CA LEU A 174 -6.96 10.54 -16.57
C LEU A 174 -7.96 11.36 -15.74
N LYS A 175 -7.54 11.89 -14.58
CA LYS A 175 -8.38 12.76 -13.75
C LYS A 175 -8.81 14.03 -14.49
N ASP A 176 -7.90 14.66 -15.22
CA ASP A 176 -8.20 15.88 -15.99
C ASP A 176 -9.08 15.59 -17.21
N ALA A 177 -8.93 14.42 -17.83
CA ALA A 177 -9.83 13.97 -18.89
C ALA A 177 -11.25 13.74 -18.36
N GLU A 178 -11.40 13.08 -17.21
CA GLU A 178 -12.71 12.88 -16.56
C GLU A 178 -13.37 14.23 -16.25
N LYS A 179 -12.64 15.16 -15.63
CA LYS A 179 -13.16 16.51 -15.35
C LYS A 179 -13.61 17.25 -16.61
N ARG A 180 -12.85 17.14 -17.70
CA ARG A 180 -13.22 17.73 -18.99
C ARG A 180 -14.48 17.10 -19.58
N LEU A 181 -14.62 15.78 -19.48
CA LEU A 181 -15.81 15.06 -19.95
C LEU A 181 -17.06 15.45 -19.16
N VAL A 182 -16.95 15.57 -17.83
CA VAL A 182 -18.03 16.05 -16.97
C VAL A 182 -18.44 17.46 -17.38
N LYS A 183 -17.49 18.37 -17.59
CA LYS A 183 -17.78 19.74 -18.03
C LYS A 183 -18.45 19.81 -19.41
N ILE A 184 -18.06 18.95 -20.35
CA ILE A 184 -18.71 18.86 -21.67
C ILE A 184 -20.14 18.33 -21.52
N TYR A 185 -20.36 17.36 -20.62
CA TYR A 185 -21.69 16.84 -20.31
C TYR A 185 -22.62 17.91 -19.72
N GLU A 186 -22.12 18.72 -18.78
CA GLU A 186 -22.89 19.78 -18.12
C GLU A 186 -23.22 20.95 -19.06
N ASN A 187 -22.30 21.34 -19.93
CA ASN A 187 -22.49 22.48 -20.84
C ASN A 187 -23.52 22.23 -21.96
N ASP A 188 -23.72 20.99 -22.42
CA ASP A 188 -24.71 20.65 -23.47
C ASP A 188 -26.13 20.44 -22.89
N GLY A 189 -26.29 20.41 -21.56
CA GLY A 189 -27.59 20.41 -20.88
C GLY A 189 -28.18 21.81 -20.68
N ALA A 190 -27.43 22.87 -20.99
CA ALA A 190 -27.84 24.26 -20.79
C ALA A 190 -28.44 24.87 -22.07
N ASN A 191 -29.60 24.37 -22.48
CA ASN A 191 -30.52 25.12 -23.32
C ASN A 191 -31.93 24.96 -22.71
N ASP A 192 -32.51 26.09 -22.30
CA ASP A 192 -33.80 26.29 -21.62
C ASP A 192 -33.89 25.76 -20.18
N ASP A 193 -33.67 26.63 -19.17
CA ASP A 193 -34.70 27.56 -18.69
C ASP A 193 -34.17 28.41 -17.53
N ASN A 194 -34.74 29.61 -17.38
CA ASN A 194 -34.42 30.60 -16.35
C ASN A 194 -34.39 30.03 -14.93
N ASN A 195 -33.27 30.22 -14.22
CA ASN A 195 -33.29 30.56 -12.80
C ASN A 195 -31.94 31.19 -12.37
N GLU A 196 -31.78 32.48 -12.66
CA GLU A 196 -31.03 33.36 -11.77
C GLU A 196 -31.84 33.47 -10.47
N ASN A 197 -31.66 32.52 -9.56
CA ASN A 197 -31.99 32.58 -8.12
C ASN A 197 -31.69 31.21 -7.54
N ASP A 198 -30.50 31.04 -6.94
CA ASP A 198 -30.25 30.18 -5.76
C ASP A 198 -28.74 30.14 -5.41
N GLU A 199 -28.12 31.32 -5.24
CA GLU A 199 -26.84 31.47 -4.52
C GLU A 199 -26.96 32.55 -3.41
N VAL A 200 -28.11 32.61 -2.72
CA VAL A 200 -28.28 33.46 -1.54
C VAL A 200 -28.78 32.64 -0.34
N GLU A 201 -28.19 31.47 -0.13
CA GLU A 201 -28.28 30.76 1.15
C GLU A 201 -26.89 30.23 1.54
N ASP A 202 -26.00 31.09 2.07
CA ASP A 202 -24.96 30.62 3.02
C ASP A 202 -24.20 31.73 3.78
N ASP A 203 -24.33 33.01 3.43
CA ASP A 203 -23.51 34.05 4.07
C ASP A 203 -23.84 34.32 5.55
N LYS A 204 -25.04 33.98 6.02
CA LYS A 204 -25.40 34.14 7.45
C LYS A 204 -24.92 32.98 8.31
N GLU A 205 -25.01 31.73 7.82
CA GLU A 205 -24.53 30.56 8.57
C GLU A 205 -23.00 30.54 8.65
N VAL A 206 -22.29 30.86 7.55
CA VAL A 206 -20.82 30.92 7.55
C VAL A 206 -20.29 32.00 8.51
N ASN A 207 -20.92 33.18 8.57
CA ASN A 207 -20.53 34.23 9.50
C ASN A 207 -20.82 33.84 10.96
N GLN A 208 -21.95 33.18 11.23
CA GLN A 208 -22.28 32.72 12.58
C GLN A 208 -21.31 31.64 13.08
N VAL A 209 -20.90 30.71 12.21
CA VAL A 209 -19.91 29.68 12.54
C VAL A 209 -18.53 30.31 12.76
N LYS A 210 -18.15 31.29 11.93
CA LYS A 210 -16.89 32.03 12.09
C LYS A 210 -16.83 32.79 13.42
N GLU A 211 -17.91 33.48 13.80
CA GLU A 211 -18.02 34.15 15.11
C GLU A 211 -17.95 33.15 16.28
N GLN A 212 -18.56 31.97 16.16
CA GLN A 212 -18.47 30.91 17.19
C GLN A 212 -17.04 30.40 17.35
N VAL A 213 -16.32 30.17 16.24
CA VAL A 213 -14.93 29.74 16.26
C VAL A 213 -14.03 30.82 16.85
N GLU A 214 -14.23 32.08 16.46
CA GLU A 214 -13.51 33.23 17.02
C GLU A 214 -13.77 33.40 18.53
N GLY A 215 -15.00 33.18 18.99
CA GLY A 215 -15.34 33.20 20.41
C GLY A 215 -14.64 32.10 21.21
N ILE A 216 -14.58 30.87 20.66
CA ILE A 216 -13.87 29.74 21.29
C ILE A 216 -12.37 29.98 21.31
N LEU A 217 -11.81 30.57 20.25
CA LEU A 217 -10.40 30.99 20.21
C LEU A 217 -10.10 32.02 21.32
N GLN A 218 -10.92 33.06 21.46
CA GLN A 218 -10.76 34.08 22.50
C GLN A 218 -10.84 33.48 23.91
N GLU A 219 -11.76 32.54 24.15
CA GLU A 219 -11.85 31.83 25.41
C GLU A 219 -10.63 30.92 25.65
N ALA A 220 -10.14 30.24 24.61
CA ALA A 220 -8.97 29.38 24.67
C ALA A 220 -7.70 30.15 25.04
N TYR A 221 -7.49 31.34 24.47
CA TYR A 221 -6.38 32.22 24.82
C TYR A 221 -6.48 32.78 26.25
N GLY A 222 -7.70 33.03 26.75
CA GLY A 222 -7.90 33.62 28.07
C GLY A 222 -7.86 32.64 29.24
N LYS A 223 -8.27 31.37 29.02
CA LYS A 223 -8.48 30.39 30.11
C LYS A 223 -7.60 29.14 30.07
N GLY A 224 -6.76 28.96 29.05
CA GLY A 224 -5.92 27.76 28.94
C GLY A 224 -6.75 26.49 28.71
N VAL A 225 -7.55 26.49 27.64
CA VAL A 225 -8.45 25.38 27.34
C VAL A 225 -7.65 24.16 26.86
N GLU A 226 -7.79 23.05 27.58
CA GLU A 226 -7.09 21.79 27.27
C GLU A 226 -7.83 20.91 26.26
N ARG A 227 -9.16 21.07 26.13
CA ARG A 227 -10.00 20.25 25.25
C ARG A 227 -10.93 21.13 24.45
N ILE A 228 -10.83 21.06 23.12
CA ILE A 228 -11.72 21.78 22.20
C ILE A 228 -12.46 20.75 21.36
N ALA A 229 -13.79 20.80 21.40
CA ALA A 229 -14.67 19.97 20.59
C ALA A 229 -15.56 20.85 19.71
N LEU A 230 -15.32 20.80 18.41
CA LEU A 230 -15.99 21.53 17.34
C LEU A 230 -16.64 20.56 16.34
N SER A 231 -17.02 19.37 16.80
CA SER A 231 -17.63 18.35 15.95
C SER A 231 -19.00 18.80 15.42
N GLY A 232 -19.30 18.52 14.15
CA GLY A 232 -20.64 18.75 13.58
C GLY A 232 -20.99 20.23 13.33
N LYS A 233 -20.00 21.11 13.21
CA LYS A 233 -20.18 22.57 13.07
C LYS A 233 -20.19 23.09 11.64
N ARG A 234 -20.17 22.18 10.64
CA ARG A 234 -20.11 22.51 9.20
C ARG A 234 -18.93 23.43 8.84
N LEU A 235 -17.81 23.31 9.55
CA LEU A 235 -16.63 24.12 9.31
C LEU A 235 -16.01 23.80 7.94
N LYS A 236 -15.81 24.82 7.11
CA LYS A 236 -15.13 24.70 5.81
C LYS A 236 -13.61 24.86 5.92
N TYR A 237 -13.14 25.63 6.90
CA TYR A 237 -11.72 25.89 7.16
C TYR A 237 -11.43 25.97 8.66
N LEU A 238 -10.22 25.58 9.05
CA LEU A 238 -9.70 25.75 10.41
C LEU A 238 -8.73 26.94 10.42
N PRO A 239 -8.97 28.00 11.21
CA PRO A 239 -8.08 29.15 11.31
C PRO A 239 -6.68 28.79 11.79
N GLU A 240 -5.65 29.48 11.26
CA GLU A 240 -4.26 29.27 11.69
C GLU A 240 -4.04 29.54 13.19
N ALA A 241 -4.87 30.41 13.79
CA ALA A 241 -4.82 30.77 15.20
C ALA A 241 -4.93 29.57 16.15
N PHE A 242 -5.55 28.45 15.73
CA PHE A 242 -5.59 27.23 16.53
C PHE A 242 -4.20 26.69 16.87
N GLY A 243 -3.21 26.90 15.99
CA GLY A 243 -1.83 26.50 16.20
C GLY A 243 -1.12 27.20 17.36
N HIS A 244 -1.70 28.27 17.90
CA HIS A 244 -1.09 29.09 18.96
C HIS A 244 -1.71 28.85 20.35
N ILE A 245 -2.45 27.74 20.54
CA ILE A 245 -3.05 27.39 21.83
C ILE A 245 -2.16 26.37 22.56
N PRO A 246 -1.19 26.81 23.38
CA PRO A 246 -0.14 25.93 23.90
C PRO A 246 -0.66 24.88 24.89
N ALA A 247 -1.80 25.11 25.53
CA ALA A 247 -2.36 24.22 26.54
C ALA A 247 -3.23 23.10 25.95
N LEU A 248 -3.46 23.07 24.64
CA LEU A 248 -4.41 22.15 24.02
C LEU A 248 -3.88 20.71 24.04
N VAL A 249 -4.66 19.81 24.61
CA VAL A 249 -4.38 18.37 24.73
C VAL A 249 -5.28 17.57 23.80
N VAL A 250 -6.54 17.97 23.63
CA VAL A 250 -7.49 17.29 22.75
C VAL A 250 -8.16 18.27 21.80
N LEU A 251 -8.07 17.98 20.51
CA LEU A 251 -8.76 18.71 19.46
C LEU A 251 -9.66 17.76 18.67
N ASP A 252 -10.97 17.97 18.77
CA ASP A 252 -11.97 17.27 17.98
C ASP A 252 -12.65 18.24 17.02
N VAL A 253 -12.38 18.10 15.73
CA VAL A 253 -13.01 18.84 14.63
C VAL A 253 -13.69 17.87 13.65
N SER A 254 -14.11 16.70 14.14
CA SER A 254 -14.76 15.67 13.34
C SER A 254 -16.10 16.11 12.75
N THR A 255 -16.60 15.41 11.73
CA THR A 255 -17.93 15.65 11.14
C THR A 255 -18.12 17.10 10.68
N ASN A 256 -17.12 17.64 9.98
CA ASN A 256 -17.15 18.97 9.40
C ASN A 256 -16.96 18.89 7.88
N GLN A 257 -16.69 20.02 7.23
CA GLN A 257 -16.49 20.12 5.78
C GLN A 257 -15.08 20.63 5.46
N LEU A 258 -14.10 20.33 6.34
CA LEU A 258 -12.74 20.82 6.20
C LEU A 258 -12.10 20.22 4.96
N SER A 259 -11.55 21.08 4.09
CA SER A 259 -10.78 20.67 2.90
C SER A 259 -9.28 20.59 3.16
N VAL A 260 -8.78 21.39 4.11
CA VAL A 260 -7.35 21.48 4.46
C VAL A 260 -7.20 21.70 5.98
N ILE A 261 -6.14 21.13 6.56
CA ILE A 261 -5.67 21.46 7.91
C ILE A 261 -4.47 22.42 7.77
N PRO A 262 -4.45 23.55 8.49
CA PRO A 262 -3.35 24.51 8.40
C PRO A 262 -2.05 23.94 8.96
N ASP A 263 -0.92 24.38 8.40
CA ASP A 263 0.42 23.98 8.88
C ASP A 263 0.70 24.41 10.32
N SER A 264 -0.01 25.43 10.81
CA SER A 264 0.11 25.91 12.18
C SER A 264 -0.29 24.87 13.22
N ILE A 265 -0.95 23.76 12.84
CA ILE A 265 -1.28 22.65 13.76
C ILE A 265 -0.06 22.14 14.52
N CYS A 266 1.15 22.25 13.95
CA CYS A 266 2.40 21.87 14.61
C CYS A 266 2.72 22.66 15.88
N GLY A 267 2.16 23.85 16.07
CA GLY A 267 2.36 24.66 17.27
C GLY A 267 1.64 24.11 18.52
N LEU A 268 0.79 23.09 18.35
CA LEU A 268 0.12 22.39 19.45
C LEU A 268 1.03 21.36 20.12
N GLU A 269 2.10 21.82 20.76
CA GLU A 269 3.15 20.96 21.35
C GLU A 269 2.65 19.97 22.43
N ASN A 270 1.50 20.24 23.04
CA ASN A 270 0.89 19.41 24.09
C ASN A 270 -0.25 18.51 23.60
N LEU A 271 -0.53 18.48 22.29
CA LEU A 271 -1.64 17.72 21.75
C LEU A 271 -1.39 16.21 21.88
N GLU A 272 -2.32 15.53 22.53
CA GLU A 272 -2.32 14.07 22.71
C GLU A 272 -3.36 13.38 21.84
N GLU A 273 -4.50 14.04 21.57
CA GLU A 273 -5.58 13.47 20.76
C GLU A 273 -6.02 14.46 19.68
N LEU A 274 -5.96 14.03 18.42
CA LEU A 274 -6.45 14.79 17.27
C LEU A 274 -7.48 13.96 16.52
N ASN A 275 -8.73 14.43 16.52
CA ASN A 275 -9.80 13.85 15.74
C ASN A 275 -10.24 14.81 14.64
N ILE A 276 -9.93 14.45 13.39
CA ILE A 276 -10.29 15.17 12.16
C ILE A 276 -11.12 14.28 11.24
N SER A 277 -11.79 13.27 11.79
CA SER A 277 -12.58 12.29 11.03
C SER A 277 -13.80 12.91 10.34
N SER A 278 -14.31 12.25 9.29
CA SER A 278 -15.54 12.64 8.59
C SER A 278 -15.48 14.09 8.10
N ASN A 279 -14.45 14.41 7.32
CA ASN A 279 -14.23 15.70 6.67
C ASN A 279 -14.00 15.48 5.15
N ALA A 280 -13.58 16.52 4.43
CA ALA A 280 -13.31 16.47 3.00
C ALA A 280 -11.81 16.62 2.67
N LEU A 281 -10.91 16.22 3.58
CA LEU A 281 -9.47 16.41 3.44
C LEU A 281 -8.90 15.56 2.29
N GLU A 282 -8.16 16.18 1.38
CA GLU A 282 -7.44 15.49 0.29
C GLU A 282 -6.01 15.10 0.68
N SER A 283 -5.40 15.85 1.60
CA SER A 283 -4.07 15.60 2.16
C SER A 283 -4.00 16.05 3.62
N LEU A 284 -3.00 15.53 4.34
CA LEU A 284 -2.57 16.04 5.64
C LEU A 284 -1.30 16.87 5.45
N PRO A 285 -1.08 17.92 6.25
CA PRO A 285 0.13 18.72 6.17
C PRO A 285 1.34 17.94 6.69
N ASP A 286 2.52 18.16 6.09
CA ASP A 286 3.77 17.53 6.53
C ASP A 286 4.15 17.92 7.96
N SER A 287 3.65 19.07 8.42
CA SER A 287 3.85 19.59 9.77
C SER A 287 3.22 18.72 10.87
N ILE A 288 2.32 17.77 10.54
CA ILE A 288 1.72 16.83 11.50
C ILE A 288 2.77 16.01 12.26
N GLY A 289 3.89 15.69 11.60
CA GLY A 289 5.01 14.92 12.18
C GLY A 289 5.75 15.61 13.33
N LEU A 290 5.47 16.90 13.57
CA LEU A 290 6.06 17.66 14.67
C LEU A 290 5.32 17.47 16.00
N LEU A 291 4.13 16.87 15.99
CA LEU A 291 3.31 16.62 17.18
C LEU A 291 3.85 15.42 17.98
N GLN A 292 4.97 15.61 18.68
CA GLN A 292 5.70 14.55 19.38
C GLN A 292 4.93 13.89 20.54
N LYS A 293 3.91 14.56 21.10
CA LYS A 293 3.08 14.03 22.19
C LYS A 293 1.78 13.38 21.73
N LEU A 294 1.50 13.39 20.41
CA LEU A 294 0.27 12.85 19.87
C LEU A 294 0.21 11.34 20.08
N LYS A 295 -0.83 10.88 20.78
CA LYS A 295 -1.09 9.47 21.11
C LYS A 295 -2.19 8.89 20.23
N VAL A 296 -3.21 9.68 19.91
CA VAL A 296 -4.36 9.25 19.11
C VAL A 296 -4.55 10.20 17.94
N LEU A 297 -4.54 9.64 16.73
CA LEU A 297 -4.82 10.39 15.51
C LEU A 297 -5.92 9.66 14.74
N ASN A 298 -7.06 10.34 14.58
CA ASN A 298 -8.16 9.85 13.76
C ASN A 298 -8.37 10.78 12.56
N VAL A 299 -8.11 10.24 11.37
CA VAL A 299 -8.28 10.88 10.05
C VAL A 299 -9.27 10.11 9.17
N SER A 300 -10.07 9.23 9.77
CA SER A 300 -10.99 8.37 9.06
C SER A 300 -12.09 9.14 8.32
N GLY A 301 -12.65 8.56 7.24
CA GLY A 301 -13.77 9.16 6.52
C GLY A 301 -13.41 10.48 5.83
N ASN A 302 -12.24 10.54 5.20
CA ASN A 302 -11.76 11.68 4.40
C ASN A 302 -11.50 11.23 2.95
N LYS A 303 -10.84 12.07 2.14
CA LYS A 303 -10.48 11.78 0.75
C LYS A 303 -8.96 11.64 0.57
N LEU A 304 -8.25 11.23 1.61
CA LEU A 304 -6.79 11.14 1.61
C LEU A 304 -6.32 10.10 0.59
N CYS A 305 -5.42 10.51 -0.30
CA CYS A 305 -4.78 9.60 -1.27
C CYS A 305 -3.47 8.99 -0.74
N ALA A 306 -2.80 9.67 0.19
CA ALA A 306 -1.59 9.25 0.86
C ALA A 306 -1.52 9.89 2.26
N LEU A 307 -0.76 9.26 3.16
CA LEU A 307 -0.33 9.88 4.42
C LEU A 307 1.04 10.53 4.19
N PRO A 308 1.32 11.70 4.80
CA PRO A 308 2.63 12.33 4.67
C PRO A 308 3.70 11.48 5.36
N ASP A 309 4.90 11.40 4.78
CA ASP A 309 5.99 10.59 5.36
C ASP A 309 6.37 11.03 6.77
N SER A 310 6.15 12.31 7.07
CA SER A 310 6.38 12.91 8.38
C SER A 310 5.51 12.33 9.48
N ILE A 311 4.36 11.68 9.18
CA ILE A 311 3.52 11.02 10.19
C ILE A 311 4.30 9.98 10.98
N SER A 312 5.31 9.37 10.35
CA SER A 312 6.22 8.41 10.98
C SER A 312 6.96 9.03 12.17
N LYS A 313 7.17 10.36 12.19
CA LYS A 313 7.88 11.07 13.26
C LYS A 313 7.04 11.30 14.52
N CYS A 314 5.74 10.98 14.51
CA CYS A 314 4.88 11.02 15.69
C CYS A 314 5.20 9.85 16.64
N SER A 315 6.37 9.89 17.28
CA SER A 315 6.92 8.75 18.04
C SER A 315 6.06 8.28 19.22
N SER A 316 5.19 9.14 19.76
CA SER A 316 4.25 8.80 20.85
C SER A 316 2.94 8.18 20.39
N LEU A 317 2.72 8.02 19.07
CA LEU A 317 1.44 7.55 18.55
C LEU A 317 1.16 6.11 18.98
N VAL A 318 -0.02 5.90 19.56
CA VAL A 318 -0.53 4.63 20.06
C VAL A 318 -1.66 4.11 19.17
N GLU A 319 -2.51 5.01 18.68
CA GLU A 319 -3.64 4.68 17.81
C GLU A 319 -3.66 5.59 16.57
N LEU A 320 -3.69 4.97 15.40
CA LEU A 320 -3.87 5.63 14.11
C LEU A 320 -5.08 5.03 13.41
N ASP A 321 -6.09 5.87 13.19
CA ASP A 321 -7.23 5.54 12.35
C ASP A 321 -7.22 6.37 11.07
N ALA A 322 -6.92 5.71 9.95
CA ALA A 322 -6.97 6.26 8.61
C ALA A 322 -7.95 5.49 7.70
N SER A 323 -8.95 4.85 8.29
CA SER A 323 -9.98 4.09 7.58
C SER A 323 -10.88 4.96 6.71
N PHE A 324 -11.60 4.35 5.76
CA PHE A 324 -12.54 5.06 4.87
C PHE A 324 -11.88 6.26 4.15
N ASN A 325 -10.78 5.99 3.46
CA ASN A 325 -10.06 6.97 2.66
C ASN A 325 -9.77 6.38 1.26
N SER A 326 -8.86 7.00 0.50
CA SER A 326 -8.39 6.47 -0.79
C SER A 326 -6.88 6.21 -0.79
N LEU A 327 -6.33 5.79 0.37
CA LEU A 327 -4.91 5.55 0.53
C LEU A 327 -4.44 4.44 -0.41
N SER A 328 -3.44 4.74 -1.23
CA SER A 328 -2.86 3.77 -2.17
C SER A 328 -1.67 3.01 -1.58
N TYR A 329 -1.01 3.60 -0.58
CA TYR A 329 0.16 3.04 0.12
C TYR A 329 0.28 3.65 1.52
N LEU A 330 1.10 3.02 2.36
CA LEU A 330 1.56 3.56 3.64
C LEU A 330 2.98 4.09 3.49
N PRO A 331 3.39 5.10 4.29
CA PRO A 331 4.77 5.62 4.29
C PRO A 331 5.81 4.51 4.51
N THR A 332 6.90 4.56 3.75
CA THR A 332 7.94 3.52 3.75
C THR A 332 8.57 3.31 5.14
N ASN A 333 8.66 4.36 5.95
CA ASN A 333 9.29 4.33 7.29
C ASN A 333 8.32 4.19 8.46
N ILE A 334 7.03 3.95 8.20
CA ILE A 334 6.00 3.95 9.25
C ILE A 334 6.36 3.03 10.43
N GLY A 335 6.91 1.85 10.16
CA GLY A 335 7.18 0.89 11.22
C GLY A 335 8.54 0.99 11.92
N TYR A 336 9.51 1.75 11.37
CA TYR A 336 10.79 1.98 12.04
C TYR A 336 10.68 3.01 13.17
N GLU A 337 9.81 4.01 12.97
CA GLU A 337 9.67 5.18 13.84
C GLU A 337 8.46 5.08 14.79
N LEU A 338 7.31 4.56 14.33
CA LEU A 338 6.10 4.41 15.16
C LEU A 338 6.15 3.15 16.06
N ARG A 339 7.16 3.07 16.92
CA ARG A 339 7.42 1.90 17.76
C ARG A 339 6.38 1.68 18.86
N ASN A 340 5.63 2.72 19.23
CA ASN A 340 4.61 2.68 20.28
C ASN A 340 3.21 2.39 19.74
N LEU A 341 3.01 2.31 18.41
CA LEU A 341 1.70 2.12 17.83
C LEU A 341 1.16 0.73 18.19
N GLN A 342 -0.02 0.70 18.80
CA GLN A 342 -0.71 -0.51 19.23
C GLN A 342 -1.89 -0.85 18.33
N LYS A 343 -2.53 0.16 17.74
CA LYS A 343 -3.72 0.00 16.92
C LYS A 343 -3.60 0.78 15.62
N LEU A 344 -3.67 0.06 14.50
CA LEU A 344 -3.64 0.61 13.15
C LEU A 344 -4.92 0.19 12.41
N LEU A 345 -5.76 1.18 12.09
CA LEU A 345 -7.00 1.02 11.34
C LEU A 345 -6.83 1.67 9.96
N ILE A 346 -6.84 0.85 8.91
CA ILE A 346 -6.63 1.27 7.52
C ILE A 346 -7.63 0.60 6.58
N GLN A 347 -8.72 0.07 7.12
CA GLN A 347 -9.78 -0.57 6.34
C GLN A 347 -10.45 0.40 5.35
N LEU A 348 -11.05 -0.15 4.29
CA LEU A 348 -11.77 0.61 3.26
C LEU A 348 -10.87 1.68 2.63
N ASN A 349 -9.74 1.22 2.09
CA ASN A 349 -8.76 2.01 1.34
C ASN A 349 -8.38 1.26 0.04
N LYS A 350 -7.33 1.70 -0.66
CA LYS A 350 -6.84 1.10 -1.91
C LYS A 350 -5.39 0.62 -1.79
N ILE A 351 -5.02 0.14 -0.60
CA ILE A 351 -3.64 -0.27 -0.29
C ILE A 351 -3.35 -1.59 -0.99
N ARG A 352 -2.27 -1.63 -1.77
CA ARG A 352 -1.88 -2.81 -2.58
C ARG A 352 -0.85 -3.72 -1.94
N SER A 353 -0.02 -3.15 -1.09
CA SER A 353 1.03 -3.85 -0.35
C SER A 353 1.37 -3.06 0.91
N PHE A 354 1.77 -3.77 1.96
CA PHE A 354 2.38 -3.11 3.11
C PHE A 354 3.87 -2.89 2.88
N PRO A 355 4.45 -1.78 3.40
CA PRO A 355 5.89 -1.59 3.39
C PRO A 355 6.54 -2.64 4.30
N SER A 356 7.76 -3.09 3.95
CA SER A 356 8.53 -4.04 4.77
C SER A 356 8.73 -3.56 6.21
N SER A 357 8.79 -2.24 6.43
CA SER A 357 8.94 -1.63 7.75
C SER A 357 7.79 -1.93 8.70
N ILE A 358 6.57 -2.22 8.22
CA ILE A 358 5.42 -2.53 9.09
C ILE A 358 5.76 -3.67 10.06
N CYS A 359 6.60 -4.61 9.63
CA CYS A 359 7.03 -5.77 10.40
C CYS A 359 7.90 -5.43 11.61
N GLU A 360 8.43 -4.20 11.70
CA GLU A 360 9.24 -3.74 12.84
C GLU A 360 8.39 -3.11 13.96
N MET A 361 7.07 -3.00 13.78
CA MET A 361 6.13 -2.44 14.77
C MET A 361 5.85 -3.42 15.91
N LYS A 362 6.83 -3.65 16.78
CA LYS A 362 6.78 -4.65 17.87
C LYS A 362 5.67 -4.42 18.90
N SER A 363 5.13 -3.20 19.01
CA SER A 363 4.03 -2.89 19.94
C SER A 363 2.64 -3.08 19.32
N LEU A 364 2.55 -3.36 18.01
CA LEU A 364 1.28 -3.46 17.30
C LEU A 364 0.49 -4.68 17.80
N ARG A 365 -0.74 -4.44 18.25
CA ARG A 365 -1.66 -5.45 18.81
C ARG A 365 -2.89 -5.65 17.93
N TYR A 366 -3.32 -4.60 17.25
CA TYR A 366 -4.53 -4.61 16.43
C TYR A 366 -4.21 -4.00 15.07
N LEU A 367 -4.37 -4.79 14.01
CA LEU A 367 -4.24 -4.35 12.63
C LEU A 367 -5.52 -4.72 11.88
N ASP A 368 -6.22 -3.71 11.38
CA ASP A 368 -7.37 -3.89 10.51
C ASP A 368 -7.14 -3.23 9.16
N ALA A 369 -7.07 -4.06 8.14
CA ALA A 369 -6.89 -3.67 6.75
C ALA A 369 -7.92 -4.35 5.83
N HIS A 370 -9.12 -4.65 6.35
CA HIS A 370 -10.18 -5.19 5.50
C HIS A 370 -10.58 -4.25 4.37
N PHE A 371 -11.12 -4.80 3.28
CA PHE A 371 -11.55 -4.01 2.12
C PHE A 371 -10.43 -3.09 1.60
N ASN A 372 -9.31 -3.71 1.22
CA ASN A 372 -8.21 -3.06 0.51
C ASN A 372 -7.93 -3.83 -0.81
N GLU A 373 -6.83 -3.50 -1.49
CA GLU A 373 -6.39 -4.15 -2.73
C GLU A 373 -5.11 -5.00 -2.48
N LEU A 374 -4.94 -5.56 -1.28
CA LEU A 374 -3.70 -6.24 -0.90
C LEU A 374 -3.44 -7.46 -1.79
N ARG A 375 -2.25 -7.50 -2.40
CA ARG A 375 -1.79 -8.63 -3.23
C ARG A 375 -1.06 -9.70 -2.44
N GLY A 376 -0.50 -9.31 -1.30
CA GLY A 376 0.38 -10.15 -0.52
C GLY A 376 0.79 -9.44 0.77
N LEU A 377 1.37 -10.21 1.68
CA LEU A 377 1.95 -9.71 2.92
C LEU A 377 3.47 -9.75 2.83
N PRO A 378 4.19 -8.85 3.53
CA PRO A 378 5.64 -8.92 3.61
C PRO A 378 6.09 -10.25 4.20
N VAL A 379 7.18 -10.83 3.67
CA VAL A 379 7.75 -12.11 4.13
C VAL A 379 8.11 -12.08 5.62
N ALA A 380 8.36 -10.90 6.20
CA ALA A 380 8.72 -10.73 7.59
C ALA A 380 7.52 -10.46 8.52
N ILE A 381 6.26 -10.64 8.09
CA ILE A 381 5.08 -10.33 8.90
C ILE A 381 5.08 -11.04 10.26
N GLY A 382 5.68 -12.23 10.32
CA GLY A 382 5.88 -13.00 11.56
C GLY A 382 6.64 -12.28 12.68
N LYS A 383 7.39 -11.21 12.38
CA LYS A 383 8.07 -10.37 13.38
C LYS A 383 7.10 -9.63 14.31
N LEU A 384 5.83 -9.48 13.91
CA LEU A 384 4.76 -8.83 14.69
C LEU A 384 4.27 -9.71 15.84
N THR A 385 5.18 -10.12 16.71
CA THR A 385 4.93 -11.09 17.78
C THR A 385 3.92 -10.59 18.83
N SER A 386 3.68 -9.29 18.96
CA SER A 386 2.65 -8.72 19.86
C SER A 386 1.25 -8.65 19.27
N LEU A 387 1.08 -8.97 17.99
CA LEU A 387 -0.19 -8.84 17.28
C LEU A 387 -1.21 -9.84 17.84
N GLN A 388 -2.41 -9.36 18.16
CA GLN A 388 -3.49 -10.13 18.77
C GLN A 388 -4.70 -10.23 17.85
N VAL A 389 -5.00 -9.17 17.11
CA VAL A 389 -6.10 -9.11 16.17
C VAL A 389 -5.58 -8.68 14.81
N LEU A 390 -5.86 -9.49 13.79
CA LEU A 390 -5.51 -9.22 12.41
C LEU A 390 -6.73 -9.44 11.53
N ASN A 391 -7.20 -8.37 10.89
CA ASN A 391 -8.26 -8.45 9.89
C ASN A 391 -7.71 -8.05 8.52
N LEU A 392 -7.70 -9.02 7.61
CA LEU A 392 -7.31 -8.86 6.19
C LEU A 392 -8.43 -9.33 5.27
N SER A 393 -9.67 -9.37 5.75
CA SER A 393 -10.80 -9.84 4.96
C SER A 393 -11.02 -8.95 3.73
N SER A 394 -11.65 -9.49 2.69
CA SER A 394 -12.14 -8.70 1.57
C SER A 394 -11.04 -7.94 0.81
N ASN A 395 -9.88 -8.57 0.57
CA ASN A 395 -8.82 -8.06 -0.30
C ASN A 395 -8.89 -8.66 -1.72
N PHE A 396 -10.13 -8.80 -2.21
CA PHE A 396 -10.71 -9.48 -3.39
C PHE A 396 -9.86 -9.77 -4.65
N SER A 397 -8.71 -9.12 -4.85
CA SER A 397 -8.07 -9.01 -6.15
C SER A 397 -6.90 -9.97 -6.38
N ASP A 398 -6.08 -10.31 -5.38
CA ASP A 398 -4.84 -11.07 -5.64
C ASP A 398 -4.19 -11.77 -4.42
N LEU A 399 -4.74 -11.68 -3.20
CA LEU A 399 -4.14 -12.33 -2.03
C LEU A 399 -4.33 -13.86 -2.10
N ARG A 400 -3.32 -14.55 -2.65
CA ARG A 400 -3.35 -15.99 -2.95
C ARG A 400 -2.68 -16.87 -1.91
N GLU A 401 -1.69 -16.32 -1.22
CA GLU A 401 -0.86 -17.05 -0.26
C GLU A 401 -0.47 -16.15 0.91
N LEU A 402 -0.16 -16.79 2.03
CA LEU A 402 0.43 -16.15 3.20
C LEU A 402 1.88 -16.61 3.31
N PRO A 403 2.80 -15.75 3.80
CA PRO A 403 4.20 -16.12 3.94
C PRO A 403 4.40 -17.21 5.00
N GLU A 404 5.45 -18.03 4.87
CA GLU A 404 5.79 -19.07 5.84
C GLU A 404 6.08 -18.52 7.26
N THR A 405 6.44 -17.25 7.41
CA THR A 405 6.60 -16.64 8.75
C THR A 405 5.28 -16.30 9.42
N PHE A 406 4.13 -16.46 8.76
CA PHE A 406 2.84 -16.11 9.32
C PHE A 406 2.52 -16.89 10.60
N GLY A 407 3.00 -18.13 10.72
CA GLY A 407 2.93 -18.93 11.94
C GLY A 407 3.71 -18.37 13.14
N ASP A 408 4.60 -17.39 12.95
CA ASP A 408 5.36 -16.73 14.01
C ASP A 408 4.57 -15.66 14.76
N LEU A 409 3.33 -15.37 14.35
CA LEU A 409 2.40 -14.48 15.05
C LEU A 409 1.86 -15.14 16.34
N ILE A 410 2.77 -15.46 17.26
CA ILE A 410 2.53 -16.32 18.43
C ILE A 410 1.45 -15.82 19.39
N ASN A 411 1.20 -14.50 19.45
CA ASN A 411 0.17 -13.92 20.31
C ASN A 411 -1.17 -13.66 19.58
N LEU A 412 -1.30 -14.08 18.31
CA LEU A 412 -2.50 -13.85 17.52
C LEU A 412 -3.67 -14.64 18.10
N ARG A 413 -4.80 -13.96 18.33
CA ARG A 413 -6.02 -14.50 18.94
C ARG A 413 -7.19 -14.51 17.99
N GLU A 414 -7.29 -13.49 17.15
CA GLU A 414 -8.37 -13.29 16.20
C GLU A 414 -7.79 -13.00 14.82
N LEU A 415 -8.17 -13.82 13.85
CA LEU A 415 -7.74 -13.71 12.47
C LEU A 415 -8.96 -13.80 11.54
N ASP A 416 -9.15 -12.78 10.72
CA ASP A 416 -10.11 -12.81 9.62
C ASP A 416 -9.37 -12.68 8.28
N LEU A 417 -9.50 -13.72 7.46
CA LEU A 417 -8.98 -13.81 6.11
C LEU A 417 -10.10 -14.07 5.09
N SER A 418 -11.36 -13.88 5.48
CA SER A 418 -12.49 -14.20 4.62
C SER A 418 -12.53 -13.33 3.36
N ASN A 419 -13.21 -13.82 2.31
CA ASN A 419 -13.35 -13.12 1.03
C ASN A 419 -12.01 -12.74 0.38
N ASN A 420 -11.11 -13.71 0.27
CA ASN A 420 -9.83 -13.59 -0.41
C ASN A 420 -9.68 -14.71 -1.47
N GLN A 421 -8.48 -14.89 -2.00
CA GLN A 421 -8.17 -15.92 -3.01
C GLN A 421 -7.16 -16.94 -2.49
N ILE A 422 -7.16 -17.19 -1.17
CA ILE A 422 -6.16 -18.03 -0.51
C ILE A 422 -6.41 -19.51 -0.83
N HIS A 423 -5.41 -20.16 -1.44
CA HIS A 423 -5.49 -21.58 -1.79
C HIS A 423 -4.99 -22.51 -0.68
N ALA A 424 -3.97 -22.08 0.05
CA ALA A 424 -3.41 -22.86 1.13
C ALA A 424 -2.95 -21.97 2.28
N LEU A 425 -3.10 -22.47 3.51
CA LEU A 425 -2.41 -21.93 4.67
C LEU A 425 -0.96 -22.45 4.70
N PRO A 426 0.02 -21.63 5.15
CA PRO A 426 1.41 -22.03 5.23
C PRO A 426 1.57 -23.14 6.27
N ASP A 427 2.54 -24.02 6.09
CA ASP A 427 2.69 -25.18 6.97
C ASP A 427 2.99 -24.74 8.43
N SER A 428 3.62 -23.56 8.60
CA SER A 428 3.88 -22.95 9.90
C SER A 428 2.61 -22.52 10.67
N PHE A 429 1.44 -22.48 10.03
CA PHE A 429 0.19 -21.98 10.62
C PHE A 429 -0.22 -22.73 11.92
N GLY A 430 0.20 -23.99 12.06
CA GLY A 430 0.00 -24.78 13.29
C GLY A 430 0.66 -24.19 14.55
N ARG A 431 1.61 -23.25 14.41
CA ARG A 431 2.33 -22.60 15.52
C ARG A 431 1.53 -21.50 16.22
N LEU A 432 0.38 -21.09 15.66
CA LEU A 432 -0.54 -20.09 16.20
C LEU A 432 -1.32 -20.63 17.42
N HIS A 433 -0.61 -20.93 18.51
CA HIS A 433 -1.17 -21.60 19.69
C HIS A 433 -2.26 -20.78 20.40
N ASN A 434 -2.17 -19.44 20.35
CA ASN A 434 -3.14 -18.54 20.98
C ASN A 434 -4.36 -18.21 20.10
N LEU A 435 -4.43 -18.74 18.87
CA LEU A 435 -5.53 -18.43 17.97
C LEU A 435 -6.84 -19.07 18.46
N THR A 436 -7.86 -18.23 18.63
CA THR A 436 -9.17 -18.60 19.18
C THR A 436 -10.31 -18.35 18.20
N LYS A 437 -10.19 -17.32 17.36
CA LYS A 437 -11.14 -16.99 16.29
C LYS A 437 -10.41 -16.98 14.97
N LEU A 438 -10.94 -17.73 14.01
CA LEU A 438 -10.41 -17.84 12.66
C LEU A 438 -11.58 -17.83 11.69
N ASN A 439 -11.58 -16.88 10.77
CA ASN A 439 -12.52 -16.82 9.67
C ASN A 439 -11.76 -16.99 8.35
N LEU A 440 -12.12 -18.02 7.60
CA LEU A 440 -11.52 -18.39 6.31
C LEU A 440 -12.55 -18.43 5.19
N ASP A 441 -13.80 -18.02 5.46
CA ASP A 441 -14.92 -18.16 4.54
C ASP A 441 -14.64 -17.47 3.20
N GLN A 442 -15.22 -17.98 2.12
CA GLN A 442 -15.07 -17.40 0.78
C GLN A 442 -13.60 -17.30 0.34
N ASN A 443 -12.85 -18.40 0.51
CA ASN A 443 -11.55 -18.63 -0.10
C ASN A 443 -11.56 -19.97 -0.85
N PRO A 444 -10.84 -20.11 -1.97
CA PRO A 444 -10.67 -21.37 -2.70
C PRO A 444 -9.67 -22.31 -2.00
N LEU A 445 -9.88 -22.57 -0.69
CA LEU A 445 -8.95 -23.35 0.13
C LEU A 445 -8.94 -24.84 -0.26
N GLU A 446 -7.74 -25.32 -0.59
CA GLU A 446 -7.41 -26.73 -0.76
C GLU A 446 -6.81 -27.32 0.53
N VAL A 447 -5.99 -26.51 1.23
CA VAL A 447 -5.29 -26.91 2.46
C VAL A 447 -5.44 -25.82 3.53
N PRO A 448 -6.11 -26.09 4.66
CA PRO A 448 -6.81 -27.32 5.03
C PRO A 448 -8.10 -27.54 4.23
N PRO A 449 -8.58 -28.80 4.10
CA PRO A 449 -9.86 -29.09 3.45
C PRO A 449 -11.02 -28.33 4.12
N VAL A 450 -11.96 -27.84 3.31
CA VAL A 450 -13.10 -27.01 3.77
C VAL A 450 -13.92 -27.71 4.86
N ASP A 451 -14.11 -29.03 4.77
CA ASP A 451 -14.83 -29.82 5.79
C ASP A 451 -14.17 -29.74 7.17
N LEU A 452 -12.85 -29.60 7.21
CA LEU A 452 -12.07 -29.46 8.44
C LEU A 452 -12.07 -28.02 8.95
N VAL A 453 -12.08 -27.04 8.05
CA VAL A 453 -12.31 -25.62 8.41
C VAL A 453 -13.64 -25.46 9.14
N ASN A 454 -14.69 -26.12 8.64
CA ASN A 454 -16.04 -26.09 9.24
C ASN A 454 -16.10 -26.74 10.65
N GLN A 455 -15.15 -27.58 11.02
CA GLN A 455 -15.04 -28.16 12.37
C GLN A 455 -14.47 -27.16 13.39
N GLY A 456 -13.92 -26.04 12.92
CA GLY A 456 -13.48 -24.92 13.73
C GLY A 456 -11.97 -24.84 13.92
N VAL A 457 -11.56 -23.80 14.66
CA VAL A 457 -10.15 -23.35 14.77
C VAL A 457 -9.21 -24.44 15.29
N GLN A 458 -9.65 -25.25 16.25
CA GLN A 458 -8.79 -26.29 16.84
C GLN A 458 -8.51 -27.42 15.84
N ALA A 459 -9.49 -27.82 15.03
CA ALA A 459 -9.28 -28.82 14.00
C ALA A 459 -8.24 -28.35 12.98
N VAL A 460 -8.38 -27.11 12.49
CA VAL A 460 -7.42 -26.47 11.58
C VAL A 460 -6.03 -26.45 12.17
N LYS A 461 -5.89 -26.00 13.42
CA LYS A 461 -4.59 -25.97 14.11
C LYS A 461 -3.97 -27.35 14.21
N SER A 462 -4.71 -28.35 14.71
CA SER A 462 -4.19 -29.71 14.86
C SER A 462 -3.77 -30.32 13.52
N PHE A 463 -4.56 -30.10 12.46
CA PHE A 463 -4.23 -30.56 11.12
C PHE A 463 -2.93 -29.92 10.60
N MET A 464 -2.80 -28.60 10.71
CA MET A 464 -1.61 -27.88 10.26
C MET A 464 -0.38 -28.23 11.10
N SER A 465 -0.52 -28.40 12.42
CA SER A 465 0.56 -28.84 13.31
C SER A 465 1.04 -30.25 12.95
N GLN A 466 0.13 -31.20 12.71
CA GLN A 466 0.49 -32.55 12.31
C GLN A 466 1.22 -32.55 10.96
N ARG A 467 0.69 -31.82 9.99
CA ARG A 467 1.30 -31.66 8.67
C ARG A 467 2.73 -31.10 8.76
N TRP A 468 2.97 -30.11 9.62
CA TRP A 468 4.31 -29.57 9.87
C TRP A 468 5.27 -30.61 10.45
N ILE A 469 4.82 -31.43 11.40
CA ILE A 469 5.62 -32.52 11.98
C ILE A 469 6.00 -33.55 10.92
N ASP A 470 5.04 -33.94 10.08
CA ASP A 470 5.26 -34.91 9.02
C ASP A 470 6.30 -34.40 8.00
N ILE A 471 6.24 -33.11 7.67
CA ILE A 471 7.23 -32.46 6.80
C ILE A 471 8.62 -32.47 7.43
N LEU A 472 8.75 -32.09 8.71
CA LEU A 472 10.02 -32.11 9.43
C LEU A 472 10.62 -33.52 9.53
N ALA A 473 9.78 -34.52 9.80
CA ALA A 473 10.21 -35.92 9.88
C ALA A 473 10.71 -36.46 8.53
N GLU A 474 10.08 -36.05 7.44
CA GLU A 474 10.51 -36.39 6.09
C GLU A 474 11.82 -35.69 5.70
N GLU A 475 12.00 -34.43 6.11
CA GLU A 475 13.23 -33.67 5.88
C GLU A 475 14.42 -34.26 6.67
N GLU A 476 14.21 -34.70 7.92
CA GLU A 476 15.19 -35.43 8.72
C GLU A 476 15.57 -36.77 8.09
N ARG A 477 14.59 -37.51 7.55
CA ARG A 477 14.85 -38.74 6.80
C ARG A 477 15.72 -38.51 5.57
N LYS A 478 15.42 -37.47 4.79
CA LYS A 478 16.20 -37.09 3.60
C LYS A 478 17.62 -36.69 3.97
N THR A 479 17.81 -35.83 4.97
CA THR A 479 19.16 -35.44 5.42
C THR A 479 19.94 -36.63 5.96
N THR A 480 19.31 -37.52 6.72
CA THR A 480 19.97 -38.74 7.20
C THR A 480 20.40 -39.64 6.03
N GLN A 481 19.55 -39.78 5.01
CA GLN A 481 19.85 -40.57 3.83
C GLN A 481 20.98 -39.94 2.99
N GLU A 482 20.97 -38.63 2.78
CA GLU A 482 22.05 -37.90 2.10
C GLU A 482 23.40 -38.00 2.86
N MET A 483 23.38 -37.92 4.19
CA MET A 483 24.57 -38.14 5.03
C MET A 483 25.10 -39.58 4.91
N GLN A 484 24.21 -40.55 4.73
CA GLN A 484 24.57 -41.96 4.56
C GLN A 484 25.16 -42.22 3.15
N GLU A 485 24.69 -41.50 2.14
CA GLU A 485 25.19 -41.56 0.76
C GLU A 485 26.52 -40.79 0.58
N GLN A 486 26.80 -39.76 1.39
CA GLN A 486 28.07 -39.00 1.39
C GLN A 486 29.20 -39.63 2.23
N GLY A 487 29.06 -40.89 2.64
CA GLY A 487 30.03 -41.59 3.48
C GLY A 487 31.37 -41.88 2.80
N GLU A 488 32.31 -40.92 2.84
CA GLU A 488 33.76 -41.07 3.02
C GLU A 488 34.44 -39.75 2.65
N ASN A 489 34.43 -38.75 3.56
CA ASN A 489 35.54 -37.82 3.83
C ASN A 489 35.07 -36.67 4.76
N GLY A 490 35.42 -36.78 6.04
CA GLY A 490 35.93 -35.66 6.82
C GLY A 490 34.99 -34.51 7.24
N TRP A 491 34.48 -34.64 8.48
CA TRP A 491 34.58 -33.65 9.57
C TRP A 491 33.35 -32.79 9.96
N LEU A 492 33.12 -32.79 11.29
CA LEU A 492 32.25 -32.01 12.20
C LEU A 492 30.74 -32.25 12.22
N THR A 493 30.36 -33.09 13.19
CA THR A 493 29.28 -32.84 14.15
C THR A 493 28.99 -31.35 14.39
N ARG A 494 27.86 -30.87 13.85
CA ARG A 494 27.14 -29.70 14.36
C ARG A 494 25.64 -29.99 14.43
N SER A 495 25.19 -30.24 15.67
CA SER A 495 23.91 -29.76 16.22
C SER A 495 22.60 -30.33 15.67
N THR A 496 22.31 -31.61 15.92
CA THR A 496 20.93 -32.16 15.89
C THR A 496 20.15 -31.95 17.20
N SER A 497 20.79 -31.36 18.22
CA SER A 497 20.19 -31.21 19.57
C SER A 497 19.05 -30.20 19.69
N TRP A 498 18.87 -29.26 18.75
CA TRP A 498 17.78 -28.27 18.86
C TRP A 498 16.43 -28.82 18.39
N LEU A 499 16.41 -29.73 17.40
CA LEU A 499 15.18 -30.31 16.83
C LEU A 499 14.53 -31.34 17.77
N LYS A 500 15.35 -32.07 18.54
CA LYS A 500 14.87 -33.07 19.49
C LYS A 500 14.02 -32.44 20.62
N ASN A 501 14.45 -31.27 21.13
CA ASN A 501 13.67 -30.47 22.08
C ASN A 501 12.36 -29.93 21.49
N VAL A 502 12.31 -29.65 20.18
CA VAL A 502 11.08 -29.23 19.51
C VAL A 502 10.12 -30.41 19.35
N SER A 503 10.61 -31.60 18.99
CA SER A 503 9.78 -32.81 18.90
C SER A 503 9.21 -33.26 20.25
N GLU A 504 9.99 -33.19 21.34
CA GLU A 504 9.53 -33.55 22.69
C GLU A 504 8.48 -32.56 23.20
N ASN A 505 8.68 -31.25 23.02
CA ASN A 505 7.67 -30.24 23.37
C ASN A 505 6.37 -30.34 22.55
N VAL A 506 6.44 -30.77 21.30
CA VAL A 506 5.27 -30.92 20.42
C VAL A 506 4.49 -32.21 20.70
N THR A 507 5.16 -33.27 21.15
CA THR A 507 4.51 -34.53 21.53
C THR A 507 3.62 -34.35 22.77
N ASP A 508 4.04 -33.50 23.72
CA ASP A 508 3.21 -33.07 24.86
C ASP A 508 2.01 -32.18 24.45
N MET A 509 2.05 -31.54 23.28
CA MET A 509 0.95 -30.70 22.77
C MET A 509 -0.20 -31.49 22.12
N ILE A 510 0.06 -32.69 21.60
CA ILE A 510 -0.95 -33.53 20.93
C ILE A 510 -1.73 -34.39 21.95
N MET A 511 -1.13 -34.69 23.10
CA MET A 511 -1.70 -35.57 24.11
C MET A 511 -2.13 -34.83 25.38
N SER A 512 -3.17 -34.00 25.33
CA SER A 512 -3.88 -33.58 26.56
C SER A 512 -5.28 -33.01 26.35
N PRO A 513 -6.34 -33.74 26.75
CA PRO A 513 -7.59 -33.15 27.19
C PRO A 513 -7.70 -33.19 28.73
N LYS A 514 -7.67 -32.01 29.34
CA LYS A 514 -8.24 -31.60 30.65
C LYS A 514 -7.53 -31.91 31.99
N THR A 515 -7.31 -30.77 32.68
CA THR A 515 -7.42 -30.42 34.11
C THR A 515 -6.31 -30.77 35.12
N PRO A 516 -5.95 -29.83 36.02
CA PRO A 516 -4.80 -29.95 36.91
C PRO A 516 -5.19 -30.61 38.23
N LYS A 517 -4.60 -31.77 38.56
CA LYS A 517 -4.52 -32.26 39.93
C LYS A 517 -3.22 -33.03 40.16
N GLU A 518 -2.46 -32.50 41.13
CA GLU A 518 -1.57 -33.20 42.05
C GLU A 518 -0.55 -34.19 41.45
N ALA A 519 0.65 -33.68 41.19
CA ALA A 519 1.86 -34.49 41.11
C ALA A 519 2.97 -33.90 42.01
N TYR A 520 2.65 -33.73 43.29
CA TYR A 520 3.64 -33.71 44.37
C TYR A 520 3.41 -34.98 45.19
N LEU A 521 3.98 -36.10 44.75
CA LEU A 521 4.43 -37.21 45.60
C LEU A 521 5.01 -38.30 44.70
N ASN A 522 6.33 -38.42 44.69
CA ASN A 522 7.08 -39.68 44.77
C ASN A 522 8.54 -39.43 44.39
N GLN A 523 9.25 -38.84 45.35
CA GLN A 523 10.70 -38.97 45.45
C GLN A 523 10.96 -39.89 46.64
N GLN A 524 11.14 -41.19 46.38
CA GLN A 524 11.88 -42.17 47.20
C GLN A 524 11.57 -43.60 46.72
N LEU A 525 12.50 -44.18 45.96
CA LEU A 525 13.30 -45.35 46.32
C LEU A 525 14.21 -45.75 45.15
#